data_AF-A0A9D7JWK1-F1
#
_entry.id   AF-A0A9D7JWK1-F1
#
_cell.length_a   1.000
_cell.length_b   1.000
_cell.length_c   1.000
_cell.angle_alpha   90.00
_cell.angle_beta   90.00
_cell.angle_gamma   90.00
#
_symmetry.space_group_name_H-M   'P 1'
#
loop_
_entity.id
_entity.type
_entity.pdbx_description
1 polymer ?
#
loop_
_entity_poly.entity_id
_entity_poly.type
_entity_poly.pdbx_seq_one_letter_code
_entity_poly.pdbx_strand_id
1 'polypeptide(L)'
;MLTAMLKASFKKMYMFLMAISFWPNLLVAQQIKQTGFLESISSQIETKLSQQPTEKIYIHFDRSFYFLEEYSFFKAYVVDSATLLPTTLSGVLYVDWLDSLSG
;
A
#
# COMPACT_ATOMS: atom_id res chain seq x y z
N MET A 1 -1.43 16.40 -69.27
CA MET A 1 -1.46 14.97 -68.92
C MET A 1 -0.31 14.58 -67.98
N LEU A 2 0.94 14.95 -68.29
CA LEU A 2 2.13 14.70 -67.45
C LEU A 2 2.05 15.29 -66.02
N THR A 3 1.48 16.49 -65.88
CA THR A 3 1.35 17.22 -64.61
C THR A 3 0.35 16.58 -63.63
N ALA A 4 -0.70 15.93 -64.14
CA ALA A 4 -1.68 15.22 -63.33
C ALA A 4 -1.12 13.91 -62.76
N MET A 5 -0.31 13.19 -63.55
CA MET A 5 0.37 11.98 -63.09
C MET A 5 1.44 12.27 -62.02
N LEU A 6 2.21 13.36 -62.16
CA LEU A 6 3.22 13.76 -61.19
C LEU A 6 2.59 14.10 -59.82
N LYS A 7 1.48 14.85 -59.82
CA LYS A 7 0.76 15.25 -58.59
C LYS A 7 0.12 14.05 -57.88
N ALA A 8 -0.35 13.06 -58.63
CA ALA A 8 -0.88 11.81 -58.10
C ALA A 8 0.21 10.94 -57.45
N SER A 9 1.41 10.88 -58.05
CA SER A 9 2.57 10.20 -57.46
C SER A 9 3.01 10.86 -56.15
N PHE A 10 3.05 12.20 -56.12
CA PHE A 10 3.43 12.96 -54.93
C PHE A 10 2.42 12.81 -53.78
N LYS A 11 1.11 12.77 -54.09
CA LYS A 11 0.06 12.53 -53.10
C LYS A 11 0.16 11.14 -52.47
N LYS A 12 0.47 10.10 -53.28
CA LYS A 12 0.70 8.74 -52.78
C LYS A 12 1.93 8.69 -51.87
N MET A 13 3.03 9.30 -52.28
CA MET A 13 4.25 9.40 -51.47
C MET A 13 4.03 10.14 -50.14
N TYR A 14 3.30 11.26 -50.16
CA TYR A 14 2.94 12.00 -48.95
C TYR A 14 2.05 11.18 -48.00
N MET A 15 1.14 10.37 -48.55
CA MET A 15 0.27 9.47 -47.78
C MET A 15 1.08 8.35 -47.08
N PHE A 16 2.11 7.82 -47.76
CA PHE A 16 3.06 6.87 -47.15
C PHE A 16 3.89 7.51 -46.03
N LEU A 17 4.37 8.75 -46.22
CA LEU A 17 5.12 9.47 -45.19
C LEU A 17 4.27 9.80 -43.96
N MET A 18 3.00 10.18 -44.12
CA MET A 18 2.09 10.35 -42.98
C MET A 18 1.82 9.02 -42.26
N ALA A 19 1.64 7.91 -42.98
CA ALA A 19 1.41 6.61 -42.38
C ALA A 19 2.61 6.14 -41.52
N ILE A 20 3.85 6.33 -41.99
CA ILE A 20 5.08 5.97 -41.26
C ILE A 20 5.26 6.81 -39.99
N SER A 21 4.87 8.08 -39.99
CA SER A 21 4.93 8.92 -38.79
C SER A 21 3.80 8.65 -37.79
N PHE A 22 2.65 8.14 -38.25
CA PHE A 22 1.49 7.85 -37.39
C PHE A 22 1.52 6.44 -36.79
N TRP A 23 2.11 5.48 -37.48
CA TRP A 23 2.17 4.07 -37.09
C TRP A 23 2.92 3.76 -35.78
N PRO A 24 4.09 4.35 -35.47
CA PRO A 24 4.86 3.97 -34.30
C PRO A 24 4.29 4.53 -32.98
N ASN A 25 3.41 5.53 -33.02
CA ASN A 25 2.82 6.11 -31.81
C ASN A 25 1.84 5.16 -31.10
N LEU A 26 1.34 4.12 -31.78
CA LEU A 26 0.43 3.13 -31.19
C LEU A 26 1.16 2.13 -30.28
N LEU A 27 2.47 1.90 -30.49
CA LEU A 27 3.26 0.96 -29.69
C LEU A 27 3.79 1.58 -28.38
N VAL A 28 4.03 2.89 -28.37
CA VAL A 28 4.54 3.60 -27.17
C VAL A 28 3.46 3.75 -26.09
N ALA A 29 2.17 3.83 -26.49
CA ALA A 29 1.04 3.92 -25.54
C ALA A 29 0.87 2.67 -24.66
N GLN A 30 1.44 1.52 -25.05
CA GLN A 30 1.33 0.27 -24.31
C GLN A 30 2.37 0.10 -23.19
N GLN A 31 3.31 1.04 -23.02
CA GLN A 31 4.38 0.92 -22.01
C GLN A 31 4.08 1.58 -20.65
N ILE A 32 2.93 2.21 -20.44
CA ILE A 32 2.56 2.73 -19.12
C ILE A 32 1.92 1.60 -18.29
N LYS A 33 2.67 0.53 -18.03
CA LYS A 33 2.38 -0.39 -16.91
C LYS A 33 2.88 0.25 -15.62
N GLN A 34 2.20 1.30 -15.17
CA GLN A 34 2.35 1.90 -13.84
C GLN A 34 2.22 0.85 -12.72
N THR A 35 1.60 -0.30 -13.01
CA THR A 35 1.40 -1.41 -12.08
C THR A 35 2.70 -2.08 -11.62
N GLY A 36 3.77 -2.12 -12.44
CA GLY A 36 5.00 -2.83 -12.06
C GLY A 36 5.71 -2.21 -10.84
N PHE A 37 5.65 -0.89 -10.70
CA PHE A 37 6.23 -0.17 -9.56
C PHE A 37 5.34 -0.25 -8.31
N LEU A 38 4.01 -0.18 -8.49
CA LEU A 38 3.09 -0.35 -7.36
C LEU A 38 3.15 -1.77 -6.81
N GLU A 39 3.25 -2.77 -7.68
CA GLU A 39 3.38 -4.18 -7.30
C GLU A 39 4.67 -4.43 -6.49
N SER A 40 5.78 -3.81 -6.90
CA SER A 40 7.05 -3.96 -6.18
C SER A 40 7.05 -3.27 -4.83
N ILE A 41 6.29 -2.18 -4.66
CA ILE A 41 6.07 -1.55 -3.34
C ILE A 41 5.20 -2.44 -2.47
N SER A 42 4.05 -2.91 -3.00
CA SER A 42 3.13 -3.78 -2.26
C SER A 42 3.86 -5.04 -1.76
N SER A 43 4.61 -5.70 -2.65
CA SER A 43 5.38 -6.90 -2.30
C SER A 43 6.44 -6.64 -1.22
N GLN A 44 7.12 -5.48 -1.26
CA GLN A 44 8.10 -5.12 -0.22
C GLN A 44 7.43 -4.85 1.13
N ILE A 45 6.26 -4.21 1.14
CA ILE A 45 5.48 -3.97 2.36
C ILE A 45 5.01 -5.31 2.96
N GLU A 46 4.47 -6.20 2.16
CA GLU A 46 4.02 -7.53 2.60
C GLU A 46 5.19 -8.38 3.13
N THR A 47 6.34 -8.34 2.45
CA THR A 47 7.56 -9.02 2.90
C THR A 47 8.01 -8.47 4.26
N LYS A 48 7.97 -7.15 4.45
CA LYS A 48 8.39 -6.55 5.71
C LYS A 48 7.43 -6.87 6.86
N LEU A 49 6.12 -6.84 6.60
CA LEU A 49 5.09 -7.19 7.59
C LEU A 49 5.18 -8.66 8.01
N SER A 50 5.50 -9.57 7.09
CA SER A 50 5.67 -10.99 7.39
C SER A 50 6.98 -11.31 8.12
N GLN A 51 8.07 -10.59 7.82
CA GLN A 51 9.36 -10.79 8.49
C GLN A 51 9.40 -10.23 9.91
N GLN A 52 8.66 -9.14 10.17
CA GLN A 52 8.64 -8.48 11.47
C GLN A 52 7.21 -8.20 11.91
N PRO A 53 6.47 -9.24 12.35
CA PRO A 53 5.12 -9.07 12.87
C PRO A 53 5.17 -8.16 14.10
N THR A 54 4.32 -7.14 14.10
CA THR A 54 4.27 -6.14 15.18
C THR A 54 2.93 -6.25 15.88
N GLU A 55 2.95 -6.52 17.19
CA GLU A 55 1.76 -6.54 18.02
C GLU A 55 1.59 -5.21 18.76
N LYS A 56 0.33 -4.83 19.01
CA LYS A 56 -0.05 -3.71 19.86
C LYS A 56 -0.92 -4.22 21.01
N ILE A 57 -0.73 -3.63 22.18
CA ILE A 57 -1.47 -3.97 23.39
C ILE A 57 -2.39 -2.80 23.73
N TYR A 58 -3.67 -3.12 23.95
CA TYR A 58 -4.67 -2.16 24.40
C TYR A 58 -5.23 -2.62 25.74
N ILE A 59 -5.24 -1.71 26.72
CA ILE A 59 -5.84 -1.93 28.05
C ILE A 59 -7.09 -1.07 28.14
N HIS A 60 -8.22 -1.70 28.41
CA HIS A 60 -9.51 -1.05 28.62
C HIS A 60 -9.94 -1.26 30.07
N PHE A 61 -9.91 -0.19 30.85
CA PHE A 61 -10.43 -0.13 32.21
C PHE A 61 -11.94 0.06 32.21
N ASP A 62 -12.66 -0.49 33.20
CA ASP A 62 -14.10 -0.24 33.32
C ASP A 62 -14.39 1.23 33.67
N ARG A 63 -13.45 1.90 34.36
CA ARG A 63 -13.55 3.31 34.76
C ARG A 63 -12.27 4.09 34.53
N SER A 64 -12.42 5.40 34.41
CA SER A 64 -11.30 6.35 34.25
C SER A 64 -10.56 6.65 35.56
N PHE A 65 -11.20 6.41 36.72
CA PHE A 65 -10.61 6.56 38.04
C PHE A 65 -11.31 5.63 39.03
N TYR A 66 -10.60 5.29 40.11
CA TYR A 66 -11.09 4.46 41.20
C TYR A 66 -10.82 5.16 42.52
N PHE A 67 -11.72 5.00 43.47
CA PHE A 67 -11.49 5.44 44.84
C PHE A 67 -10.58 4.45 45.58
N LEU A 68 -10.06 4.89 46.71
CA LEU A 68 -9.34 4.02 47.64
C LEU A 68 -10.25 2.84 48.03
N GLU A 69 -9.65 1.65 48.10
CA GLU A 69 -10.32 0.38 48.45
C GLU A 69 -11.32 -0.15 47.40
N GLU A 70 -11.40 0.45 46.20
CA GLU A 70 -12.14 -0.13 45.08
C GLU A 70 -11.29 -1.15 44.29
N TYR A 71 -11.97 -2.13 43.70
CA TYR A 71 -11.36 -3.07 42.77
C TYR A 71 -11.36 -2.49 41.35
N SER A 72 -10.19 -2.44 40.71
CA SER A 72 -10.04 -2.05 39.31
C SER A 72 -10.22 -3.23 38.38
N PHE A 73 -11.19 -3.16 37.46
CA PHE A 73 -11.35 -4.19 36.43
C PHE A 73 -10.83 -3.69 35.09
N PHE A 74 -10.13 -4.57 34.36
CA PHE A 74 -9.67 -4.24 33.02
C PHE A 74 -9.72 -5.45 32.09
N LYS A 75 -9.76 -5.17 30.80
CA LYS A 75 -9.55 -6.13 29.72
C LYS A 75 -8.31 -5.72 28.94
N ALA A 76 -7.46 -6.69 28.63
CA ALA A 76 -6.32 -6.47 27.78
C ALA A 76 -6.51 -7.20 26.44
N TYR A 77 -6.14 -6.54 25.36
CA TYR A 77 -6.24 -7.07 24.00
C TYR A 77 -4.86 -6.98 23.36
N VAL A 78 -4.39 -8.10 22.82
CA VAL A 78 -3.18 -8.16 21.99
C VAL A 78 -3.66 -8.30 20.55
N VAL A 79 -3.32 -7.32 19.73
CA VAL A 79 -3.77 -7.24 18.33
C VAL A 79 -2.61 -7.05 17.38
N ASP A 80 -2.76 -7.56 16.17
CA ASP A 80 -1.82 -7.27 15.09
C ASP A 80 -1.91 -5.77 14.72
N SER A 81 -0.75 -5.13 14.57
CA SER A 81 -0.70 -3.68 14.36
C SER A 81 -1.27 -3.23 13.01
N ALA A 82 -1.31 -4.11 12.00
CA ALA A 82 -1.75 -3.75 10.66
C ALA A 82 -3.26 -4.01 10.48
N THR A 83 -3.76 -5.13 11.03
CA THR A 83 -5.12 -5.61 10.82
C THR A 83 -6.05 -5.37 12.02
N LEU A 84 -5.50 -5.06 13.20
CA LEU A 84 -6.22 -4.96 14.48
C LEU A 84 -6.96 -6.24 14.88
N LEU A 85 -6.60 -7.37 14.27
CA LEU A 85 -7.16 -8.67 14.63
C LEU A 85 -6.43 -9.24 15.85
N PRO A 86 -7.12 -10.03 16.70
CA PRO A 86 -6.48 -10.72 17.81
C PRO A 86 -5.32 -11.60 17.33
N THR A 87 -4.22 -11.57 18.06
CA THR A 87 -2.99 -12.31 17.75
C THR A 87 -2.45 -12.97 19.02
N THR A 88 -1.68 -14.04 18.84
CA THR A 88 -1.12 -14.85 19.93
C THR A 88 0.39 -15.04 19.79
N LEU A 89 1.10 -14.12 19.10
CA LEU A 89 2.52 -14.28 18.78
C LEU A 89 3.41 -14.14 20.02
N SER A 90 3.13 -13.18 20.91
CA SER A 90 3.92 -12.97 22.15
C SER A 90 3.58 -13.88 23.32
N GLY A 91 2.50 -14.68 23.23
CA GLY A 91 2.14 -15.70 24.23
C GLY A 91 1.53 -15.16 25.54
N VAL A 92 2.33 -14.55 26.41
CA VAL A 92 1.90 -14.11 27.76
C VAL A 92 2.07 -12.59 27.91
N LEU A 93 1.02 -11.92 28.38
CA LEU A 93 1.03 -10.49 28.70
C LEU A 93 1.20 -10.29 30.21
N TYR A 94 2.31 -9.67 30.62
CA TYR A 94 2.54 -9.22 31.98
C TYR A 94 1.99 -7.80 32.18
N VAL A 95 1.28 -7.57 33.28
CA VAL A 95 0.68 -6.27 33.62
C VAL A 95 1.01 -5.95 35.07
N ASP A 96 1.75 -4.86 35.27
CA ASP A 96 2.15 -4.38 36.59
C ASP A 96 1.48 -3.04 36.91
N TRP A 97 1.12 -2.86 38.18
CA TRP A 97 0.62 -1.60 38.71
C TRP A 97 1.79 -0.77 39.23
N LEU A 98 1.99 0.42 38.65
CA LEU A 98 3.04 1.35 39.05
C LEU A 98 2.43 2.48 39.88
N ASP A 99 3.05 2.77 41.03
CA ASP A 99 2.70 3.91 41.86
C ASP A 99 3.66 5.08 41.60
N SER A 100 3.16 6.30 41.76
CA SER A 100 3.89 7.55 41.58
C SER A 100 5.07 7.74 42.56
N LEU A 101 5.12 6.96 43.64
CA LEU A 101 6.15 7.06 44.68
C LEU A 101 7.39 6.17 44.45
N SER A 102 7.42 5.36 43.39
CA SER A 102 8.56 4.49 43.08
C SER A 102 9.62 5.19 42.22
N GLY A 103 10.24 6.25 42.76
CA GLY A 103 11.35 7.00 42.15
C GLY A 103 12.34 7.51 43.19
#